data_AF-A0A265Q5X4-F1
#
_entry.id   AF-A0A265Q5X4-F1
#
_cell.length_a   1.000
_cell.length_b   1.000
_cell.length_c   1.000
_cell.angle_alpha   90.00
_cell.angle_beta   90.00
_cell.angle_gamma   90.00
#
_symmetry.space_group_name_H-M   'P 1'
#
loop_
_entity.id
_entity.type
_entity.pdbx_description
1 polymer ?
#
loop_
_entity_poly.entity_id
_entity_poly.type
_entity_poly.pdbx_seq_one_letter_code
_entity_poly.pdbx_strand_id
1 'polypeptide(L)' 'MLIGIVFLSISIFIYIKENYDIDNVGEERVFSKKKDIVEDGNYRYRILISIFSLVLGIFRILSSIIY' A
#
# COMPACT_ATOMS: atom_id res chain seq x y z
N MET A 1 8.24 -0.96 17.48
CA MET A 1 6.80 -0.88 17.08
C MET A 1 6.49 0.24 16.08
N LEU A 2 6.67 1.53 16.40
CA LEU A 2 6.30 2.67 15.53
C LEU A 2 6.82 2.58 14.10
N ILE A 3 8.09 2.24 13.90
CA ILE A 3 8.68 2.07 12.57
C ILE A 3 7.94 1.00 11.75
N GLY A 4 7.53 -0.10 12.38
CA GLY A 4 6.77 -1.15 11.69
C GLY A 4 5.38 -0.68 11.24
N ILE A 5 4.72 0.15 12.05
CA ILE A 5 3.44 0.78 11.68
C ILE A 5 3.63 1.69 10.46
N VAL A 6 4.71 2.48 10.42
CA VAL A 6 5.03 3.33 9.26
C VAL A 6 5.21 2.50 7.98
N PHE A 7 5.95 1.38 8.06
CA PHE A 7 6.12 0.48 6.92
C PHE A 7 4.80 -0.14 6.44
N LEU A 8 3.91 -0.53 7.36
CA LEU A 8 2.57 -1.00 7.02
C LEU A 8 1.74 0.09 6.33
N SER A 9 1.75 1.32 6.87
CA SER A 9 1.05 2.45 6.27
C SER A 9 1.56 2.77 4.86
N ILE A 10 2.87 2.73 4.64
CA ILE A 10 3.47 2.92 3.30
C ILE A 10 3.01 1.83 2.33
N SER A 11 3.01 0.56 2.75
CA SER A 11 2.51 -0.52 1.90
C SER A 11 1.05 -0.29 1.51
N ILE A 12 0.19 -0.02 2.49
CA ILE A 12 -1.24 0.20 2.24
C ILE A 12 -1.43 1.38 1.29
N PHE A 13 -0.68 2.46 1.50
CA PHE A 13 -0.75 3.65 0.66
C PHE A 13 -0.36 3.36 -0.80
N ILE A 14 0.74 2.64 -1.03
CA ILE A 14 1.17 2.28 -2.38
C ILE A 14 0.12 1.37 -3.05
N TYR A 15 -0.38 0.37 -2.33
CA TYR A 15 -1.39 -0.54 -2.84
C TYR A 15 -2.67 0.20 -3.25
N ILE A 16 -3.19 1.10 -2.40
CA ILE A 16 -4.39 1.89 -2.70
C ILE A 16 -4.14 2.77 -3.92
N LYS A 17 -3.02 3.50 -3.96
CA LYS A 17 -2.69 4.41 -5.05
C LYS A 17 -2.59 3.70 -6.41
N GLU A 18 -2.06 2.48 -6.43
CA GLU A 18 -1.88 1.72 -7.68
C GLU A 18 -3.17 0.99 -8.12
N ASN A 19 -4.06 0.60 -7.20
CA ASN A 19 -5.25 -0.19 -7.52
C ASN A 19 -6.58 0.58 -7.55
N TYR A 20 -6.62 1.75 -6.91
CA TYR A 20 -7.84 2.54 -6.75
C TYR A 20 -7.63 3.97 -7.25
N ASP A 21 -8.65 4.49 -7.91
CA ASP A 21 -8.83 5.92 -8.12
C ASP A 21 -9.74 6.48 -7.04
N ILE A 22 -9.47 7.72 -6.67
CA ILE A 22 -10.32 8.47 -5.74
C ILE A 22 -11.21 9.33 -6.61
N ASP A 23 -12.41 8.84 -6.86
CA ASP A 23 -13.43 9.57 -7.63
C ASP A 23 -14.26 10.42 -6.68
N ASN A 24 -14.54 11.66 -7.08
CA ASN A 24 -15.51 12.51 -6.40
C ASN A 24 -16.86 12.30 -7.07
N VAL A 25 -17.75 11.52 -6.43
CA VAL A 25 -19.12 11.35 -6.89
C VAL A 25 -20.02 12.21 -6.00
N GLY A 26 -20.34 13.41 -6.47
CA GLY A 26 -21.06 14.42 -5.67
C GLY A 26 -20.17 15.04 -4.59
N GLU A 27 -20.60 14.98 -3.32
CA GLU A 27 -19.83 15.45 -2.15
C GLU A 27 -18.99 14.34 -1.48
N GLU A 28 -19.07 13.09 -1.97
CA GLU A 28 -18.40 11.95 -1.36
C GLU A 28 -17.16 11.51 -2.16
N ARG A 29 -16.09 11.17 -1.42
CA ARG A 29 -14.89 10.53 -1.98
C ARG A 29 -15.07 9.03 -1.99
N VAL A 30 -15.23 8.46 -3.17
CA VAL A 30 -15.40 7.02 -3.34
C VAL A 30 -14.12 6.42 -3.91
N PHE A 31 -13.64 5.35 -3.28
CA PHE A 31 -12.55 4.55 -3.83
C PHE A 31 -13.11 3.64 -4.91
N SER A 32 -12.86 4.00 -6.18
CA SER A 32 -13.24 3.21 -7.34
C SER A 32 -12.07 2.35 -7.77
N LYS A 33 -12.30 1.08 -8.12
CA LYS A 33 -11.24 0.23 -8.65
C LYS A 33 -10.83 0.78 -10.01
N LYS A 34 -9.52 0.97 -10.23
CA LYS A 34 -9.00 1.43 -11.53
C LYS A 34 -9.46 0.50 -12.65
N LYS A 35 -10.12 1.07 -13.66
CA LYS A 35 -10.63 0.31 -14.83
C LYS A 35 -9.50 -0.13 -15.76
N ASP A 36 -8.51 0.75 -15.95
CA ASP A 36 -7.34 0.50 -16.80
C ASP A 36 -6.07 0.51 -15.95
N ILE A 37 -5.78 -0.63 -15.31
CA ILE A 37 -4.49 -0.86 -14.67
C ILE A 37 -3.51 -1.26 -15.78
N VAL A 38 -2.63 -0.33 -16.16
CA VAL A 38 -1.54 -0.64 -17.09
C VAL A 38 -0.47 -1.39 -16.32
N GLU A 39 -0.42 -2.72 -16.48
CA GLU A 39 0.57 -3.60 -15.84
C GLU A 39 1.98 -3.48 -16.46
N ASP A 40 2.49 -2.25 -16.55
CA ASP A 40 3.85 -1.99 -17.03
C ASP A 40 4.92 -2.41 -16.00
N GLY A 41 6.19 -2.28 -16.38
CA GLY A 41 7.30 -2.58 -15.48
C GLY A 41 7.31 -1.71 -14.21
N ASN A 42 6.80 -0.49 -14.27
CA ASN A 42 6.75 0.44 -13.15
C ASN A 42 5.64 0.05 -12.15
N TYR A 43 4.46 -0.36 -12.62
CA TYR A 43 3.40 -0.94 -11.80
C TYR A 43 3.90 -2.16 -11.02
N ARG A 44 4.58 -3.09 -11.72
CA ARG A 44 5.16 -4.28 -11.09
C ARG A 44 6.18 -3.92 -10.03
N TYR A 45 7.07 -2.97 -10.31
CA TYR A 45 8.08 -2.52 -9.35
C TYR A 45 7.45 -1.88 -8.10
N ARG A 46 6.40 -1.07 -8.28
CA ARG A 46 5.67 -0.44 -7.17
C ARG A 46 4.92 -1.45 -6.31
N ILE A 47 4.29 -2.45 -6.91
CA ILE A 47 3.69 -3.56 -6.16
C ILE A 47 4.75 -4.36 -5.39
N LEU A 48 5.90 -4.63 -5.99
CA LEU A 48 7.00 -5.31 -5.29
C LEU A 48 7.49 -4.49 -4.09
N ILE A 49 7.64 -3.17 -4.23
CA ILE A 49 7.97 -2.27 -3.10
C ILE A 49 6.88 -2.32 -2.02
N SER A 50 5.60 -2.34 -2.41
CA SER A 50 4.50 -2.46 -1.47
C SER A 50 4.61 -3.75 -0.66
N ILE A 51 4.77 -4.90 -1.32
CA ILE A 51 4.91 -6.21 -0.67
C ILE A 51 6.14 -6.22 0.24
N PHE A 52 7.27 -5.71 -0.23
CA PHE A 52 8.50 -5.65 0.55
C PHE A 52 8.33 -4.80 1.82
N SER A 53 7.68 -3.64 1.69
CA SER A 53 7.37 -2.76 2.83
C SER A 53 6.45 -3.43 3.83
N LEU A 54 5.45 -4.19 3.37
CA LEU A 54 4.54 -4.96 4.21
C LEU A 54 5.31 -6.01 5.02
N VAL A 55 6.15 -6.80 4.35
CA VAL A 55 6.98 -7.83 4.98
C VAL A 55 7.88 -7.21 6.05
N LEU A 56 8.61 -6.14 5.73
CA LEU A 56 9.45 -5.43 6.69
C LEU A 56 8.66 -4.89 7.89
N GLY A 57 7.47 -4.32 7.64
CA GLY A 57 6.59 -3.82 8.69
C GLY A 57 6.18 -4.91 9.67
N ILE A 58 5.74 -6.06 9.15
CA ILE A 58 5.36 -7.24 9.93
C ILE A 58 6.56 -7.74 10.76
N PHE A 59 7.71 -7.99 10.12
CA PHE A 59 8.91 -8.44 10.83
C PHE A 59 9.34 -7.48 11.94
N ARG A 60 9.23 -6.16 11.70
CA ARG A 60 9.60 -5.16 12.70
C ARG A 60 8.64 -5.12 13.89
N ILE A 61 7.34 -5.36 13.65
CA ILE A 61 6.34 -5.48 14.72
C ILE A 61 6.58 -6.76 15.51
N LEU A 62 6.73 -7.92 14.84
CA LEU A 62 7.03 -9.17 15.52
C LEU A 62 8.30 -9.08 16.36
N SER A 63 9.38 -8.53 15.78
CA SER A 63 10.63 -8.30 16.50
C SER A 63 10.46 -7.43 17.75
N SER A 64 9.56 -6.44 17.70
CA SER A 64 9.27 -5.55 18.83
C SER A 64 8.37 -6.17 19.90
N ILE A 65 7.74 -7.32 19.61
CA ILE A 65 6.93 -8.08 20.57
C ILE A 65 7.80 -9.15 21.23
N ILE A 66 8.68 -9.79 20.45
CA ILE A 66 9.55 -10.87 20.92
C ILE A 66 10.72 -10.34 21.75
N TYR A 67 11.30 -9.21 21.33
CA TYR A 67 12.43 -8.55 21.97
C TYR A 67 12.01 -7.19 22.54
#